data_AF-A0A940CCU0-F1
#
_entry.id   AF-A0A940CCU0-F1
#
_cell.length_a   1.000
_cell.length_b   1.000
_cell.length_c   1.000
_cell.angle_alpha   90.00
_cell.angle_beta   90.00
_cell.angle_gamma   90.00
#
_symmetry.space_group_name_H-M   'P 1'
#
loop_
_entity.id
_entity.type
_entity.pdbx_description
1 polymer ?
#
loop_
_entity_poly.entity_id
_entity_poly.type
_entity_poly.pdbx_seq_one_letter_code
_entity_poly.pdbx_strand_id
1 'polypeptide(L)'
;MTIKSISTRAQICGRSANCRGGHSAVEQASYISRKKMYSEYDGKMYYPKYSEDLVHCEVMLPENTPSEYSDPYVLWNSVEMNEKGSNAQLARTYRIELPNEWSYELATEIVRDYVNRNFVSKGMCAQF
;
A
#
# COMPACT_ATOMS: atom_id res chain seq x y z
N MET A 1 -22.31 -11.69 23.26
CA MET A 1 -21.04 -11.40 22.57
C MET A 1 -21.37 -10.73 21.26
N THR A 2 -21.02 -9.46 21.09
CA THR A 2 -21.30 -8.72 19.86
C THR A 2 -20.27 -9.13 18.81
N ILE A 3 -20.70 -9.74 17.71
CA ILE A 3 -19.84 -10.01 16.57
C ILE A 3 -19.44 -8.63 16.02
N LYS A 4 -18.22 -8.17 16.29
CA LYS A 4 -17.63 -7.05 15.55
C LYS A 4 -17.40 -7.58 14.13
N SER A 5 -18.16 -7.07 13.16
CA SER A 5 -17.96 -7.42 11.76
C SER A 5 -16.57 -6.97 11.33
N ILE A 6 -15.72 -7.90 10.89
CA ILE A 6 -14.45 -7.56 10.25
C ILE A 6 -14.77 -6.90 8.91
N SER A 7 -14.35 -5.65 8.72
CA SER A 7 -14.56 -4.93 7.46
C SER A 7 -13.36 -5.10 6.53
N THR A 8 -13.65 -5.27 5.23
CA THR A 8 -12.65 -5.22 4.16
C THR A 8 -13.17 -4.31 3.06
N ARG A 9 -12.35 -3.35 2.65
CA ARG A 9 -12.66 -2.42 1.56
C ARG A 9 -11.54 -2.44 0.54
N ALA A 10 -11.90 -2.72 -0.72
CA ALA A 10 -11.01 -2.59 -1.86
C ALA A 10 -11.36 -1.32 -2.65
N GLN A 11 -10.34 -0.54 -3.02
CA GLN A 11 -10.49 0.69 -3.81
C GLN A 11 -9.37 0.78 -4.85
N ILE A 12 -9.50 1.73 -5.78
CA ILE A 12 -8.48 2.04 -6.78
C ILE A 12 -7.88 3.40 -6.42
N CYS A 13 -6.55 3.43 -6.30
CA CYS A 13 -5.76 4.65 -6.32
C CYS A 13 -5.50 5.02 -7.78
N GLY A 14 -5.85 6.25 -8.17
CA GLY A 14 -5.76 6.67 -9.56
C GLY A 14 -6.18 8.11 -9.76
N ARG A 15 -5.97 8.64 -10.97
CA ARG A 15 -6.08 10.08 -11.24
C ARG A 15 -7.48 10.55 -11.64
N SER A 16 -8.37 9.61 -11.98
CA SER A 16 -9.77 9.95 -12.28
C SER A 16 -10.52 10.37 -11.01
N ALA A 17 -11.47 11.29 -11.15
CA ALA A 17 -12.40 11.68 -10.07
C ALA A 17 -13.21 10.51 -9.48
N ASN A 18 -13.30 9.39 -10.20
CA ASN A 18 -13.99 8.18 -9.73
C ASN A 18 -13.10 7.30 -8.82
N CYS A 19 -11.80 7.54 -8.75
CA CYS A 19 -10.88 6.80 -7.89
C CYS A 19 -11.07 7.22 -6.43
N ARG A 20 -11.37 6.25 -5.57
CA ARG A 20 -11.65 6.49 -4.13
C ARG A 20 -10.52 6.05 -3.19
N GLY A 21 -9.45 5.46 -3.74
CA GLY A 21 -8.30 4.97 -2.99
C GLY A 21 -7.13 5.94 -2.94
N GLY A 22 -7.36 7.23 -3.23
CA GLY A 22 -6.32 8.26 -3.34
C GLY A 22 -5.96 8.58 -4.81
N HIS A 23 -5.27 9.70 -5.00
CA HIS A 23 -4.89 10.20 -6.33
C HIS A 23 -3.39 10.13 -6.63
N SER A 24 -2.57 9.76 -5.64
CA SER A 24 -1.15 9.47 -5.77
C SER A 24 -0.81 8.19 -5.00
N ALA A 25 -0.12 7.27 -5.67
CA ALA A 25 0.45 6.08 -5.05
C ALA A 25 1.60 6.44 -4.10
N VAL A 26 2.40 7.45 -4.43
CA VAL A 26 3.48 7.95 -3.55
C VAL A 26 2.91 8.54 -2.27
N GLU A 27 1.80 9.28 -2.34
CA GLU A 27 1.10 9.78 -1.14
C GLU A 27 0.61 8.62 -0.24
N GLN A 28 0.00 7.60 -0.85
CA GLN A 28 -0.46 6.41 -0.12
C GLN A 28 0.71 5.65 0.51
N ALA A 29 1.82 5.48 -0.22
CA ALA A 29 3.02 4.82 0.27
C ALA A 29 3.64 5.56 1.46
N SER A 30 3.74 6.89 1.35
CA SER A 30 4.16 7.79 2.43
C SER A 30 3.28 7.62 3.65
N TYR A 31 1.95 7.58 3.46
CA TYR A 31 1.00 7.32 4.52
C TYR A 31 1.27 5.96 5.18
N ILE A 32 1.27 4.85 4.43
CA ILE A 32 1.46 3.48 4.95
C ILE A 32 2.76 3.37 5.75
N SER A 33 3.88 3.83 5.21
CA SER A 33 5.18 3.70 5.88
C SER A 33 5.47 4.79 6.92
N ARG A 34 4.57 5.78 7.10
CA ARG A 34 4.77 6.98 7.93
C ARG A 34 6.07 7.73 7.61
N LYS A 35 6.50 7.70 6.34
CA LYS A 35 7.74 8.37 5.87
C LYS A 35 7.40 9.49 4.91
N LYS A 36 8.15 10.59 4.98
CA LYS A 36 8.06 11.65 3.98
C LYS A 36 8.52 11.07 2.64
N MET A 37 7.76 11.31 1.58
CA MET A 37 8.12 10.88 0.22
C MET A 37 7.87 11.99 -0.79
N TYR A 38 8.81 12.13 -1.71
CA TYR A 38 8.69 13.02 -2.86
C TYR A 38 8.09 12.25 -4.05
N SER A 39 7.08 12.81 -4.69
CA SER A 39 6.60 12.32 -5.99
C SER A 39 7.34 13.03 -7.10
N GLU A 40 8.06 12.24 -7.90
CA GLU A 40 8.75 12.69 -9.10
C GLU A 40 7.77 13.05 -10.22
N TYR A 41 6.55 12.55 -10.17
CA TYR A 41 5.51 12.82 -11.17
C TYR A 41 4.89 14.21 -11.01
N ASP A 42 4.43 14.57 -9.80
CA ASP A 42 3.74 15.84 -9.56
C ASP A 42 4.61 16.91 -8.87
N GLY A 43 5.84 16.54 -8.50
CA GLY A 43 6.83 17.42 -7.90
C GLY A 43 6.53 17.80 -6.45
N LYS A 44 5.64 17.07 -5.75
CA LYS A 44 5.25 17.38 -4.37
C LYS A 44 5.96 16.49 -3.36
N MET A 45 6.14 17.05 -2.16
CA MET A 45 6.56 16.31 -0.98
C MET A 45 5.34 15.99 -0.11
N TYR A 46 5.13 14.71 0.20
CA TYR A 46 4.07 14.25 1.09
C TYR A 46 4.60 14.09 2.52
N TYR A 47 3.82 14.60 3.48
CA TYR A 47 4.15 14.61 4.91
C TYR A 47 3.07 13.85 5.67
N PRO A 48 3.25 12.54 5.91
CA PRO A 48 2.29 11.79 6.69
C PRO A 48 2.34 12.27 8.14
N LYS A 49 1.20 12.27 8.84
CA LYS A 49 1.19 12.52 10.28
C LYS A 49 2.00 11.43 10.97
N TYR A 50 2.96 11.82 11.79
CA TYR A 50 3.64 10.87 12.66
C TYR A 50 2.65 10.37 13.71
N SER A 51 2.59 9.05 13.85
CA SER A 51 1.87 8.39 14.92
C SER A 51 2.63 7.12 15.29
N GLU A 52 2.75 6.86 16.59
CA GLU A 52 3.37 5.63 17.14
C GLU A 52 2.49 4.39 16.92
N ASP A 53 1.50 4.48 16.02
CA ASP A 53 0.52 3.43 15.72
C ASP A 53 1.03 2.43 14.67
N LEU A 54 2.14 2.73 13.98
CA LEU A 54 2.67 1.86 12.94
C LEU A 54 3.39 0.66 13.57
N VAL A 55 2.72 -0.48 13.53
CA VAL A 55 3.25 -1.75 14.06
C VAL A 55 4.24 -2.41 13.09
N HIS A 56 3.93 -2.43 11.80
CA HIS A 56 4.71 -3.10 10.77
C HIS A 56 4.53 -2.39 9.43
N CYS A 57 5.58 -2.39 8.61
CA CYS A 57 5.48 -1.98 7.21
C CYS A 57 6.56 -2.68 6.38
N GLU A 58 6.17 -3.30 5.27
CA GLU A 58 7.12 -3.90 4.32
C GLU A 58 6.61 -3.87 2.88
N VAL A 59 7.51 -4.13 1.94
CA VAL A 59 7.18 -4.38 0.54
C VAL A 59 7.56 -5.82 0.20
N MET A 60 6.58 -6.58 -0.28
CA MET A 60 6.82 -7.92 -0.82
C MET A 60 6.85 -7.88 -2.35
N LEU A 61 7.86 -8.55 -2.90
CA LEU A 61 8.10 -8.63 -4.34
C LEU A 61 7.90 -10.06 -4.84
N PRO A 62 7.37 -10.24 -6.06
CA PRO A 62 7.41 -11.53 -6.74
C PRO A 62 8.83 -11.92 -7.14
N GLU A 63 9.05 -13.21 -7.43
CA GLU A 63 10.37 -13.82 -7.64
C GLU A 63 11.24 -13.14 -8.71
N ASN A 64 10.62 -12.62 -9.79
CA ASN A 64 11.33 -12.04 -10.94
C ASN A 64 11.30 -10.51 -10.97
N THR A 65 11.23 -9.86 -9.80
CA THR A 65 11.15 -8.40 -9.70
C THR A 65 12.49 -7.80 -9.24
N PRO A 66 12.95 -6.69 -9.86
CA PRO A 66 14.14 -5.97 -9.40
C PRO A 66 14.09 -5.68 -7.89
N SER A 67 15.17 -6.01 -7.18
CA SER A 67 15.24 -5.88 -5.71
C SER A 67 15.14 -4.43 -5.23
N GLU A 68 15.47 -3.45 -6.08
CA GLU A 68 15.30 -2.02 -5.81
C GLU A 68 13.85 -1.64 -5.48
N TYR A 69 12.86 -2.38 -5.99
CA TYR A 69 11.45 -2.14 -5.68
C TYR A 69 11.05 -2.58 -4.27
N SER A 70 11.97 -3.15 -3.48
CA SER A 70 11.75 -3.35 -2.04
C SER A 70 11.73 -2.03 -1.27
N ASP A 71 12.29 -0.96 -1.84
CA ASP A 71 12.09 0.39 -1.35
C ASP A 71 10.75 0.95 -1.89
N PRO A 72 9.77 1.26 -1.01
CA PRO A 72 8.50 1.82 -1.46
C PRO A 72 8.67 3.17 -2.19
N TYR A 73 9.71 3.95 -1.88
CA TYR A 73 9.98 5.19 -2.61
C TYR A 73 10.25 4.91 -4.09
N VAL A 74 11.10 3.92 -4.38
CA VAL A 74 11.49 3.54 -5.75
C VAL A 74 10.32 2.90 -6.48
N LEU A 75 9.62 1.96 -5.83
CA LEU A 75 8.49 1.24 -6.42
C LEU A 75 7.38 2.21 -6.88
N TRP A 76 6.90 3.07 -5.98
CA TRP A 76 5.73 3.89 -6.28
C TRP A 76 6.03 5.10 -7.16
N ASN A 77 7.25 5.66 -7.10
CA ASN A 77 7.68 6.64 -8.09
C ASN A 77 7.78 6.00 -9.49
N SER A 78 8.32 4.78 -9.60
CA SER A 78 8.35 4.05 -10.88
C SER A 78 6.94 3.87 -11.46
N VAL A 79 5.96 3.50 -10.63
CA VAL A 79 4.56 3.38 -11.05
C VAL A 79 4.01 4.71 -11.58
N GLU A 80 4.12 5.80 -10.81
CA GLU A 80 3.56 7.10 -11.21
C GLU A 80 4.26 7.70 -12.44
N MET A 81 5.56 7.45 -12.59
CA MET A 81 6.35 7.93 -13.72
C MET A 81 6.12 7.14 -15.00
N ASN A 82 5.67 5.89 -14.93
CA ASN A 82 5.32 5.10 -16.12
C ASN A 82 3.84 5.28 -16.52
N GLU A 83 2.94 5.30 -15.54
CA GLU A 83 1.51 5.46 -15.77
C GLU A 83 1.13 6.94 -15.63
N LYS A 84 1.12 7.72 -16.73
CA LYS A 84 0.91 9.19 -16.74
C LYS A 84 -0.49 9.65 -17.15
N GLY A 85 -1.39 8.74 -17.51
CA GLY A 85 -2.72 9.08 -18.00
C GLY A 85 -3.56 9.86 -16.97
N SER A 86 -4.48 10.70 -17.45
CA SER A 86 -5.47 11.38 -16.59
C SER A 86 -6.50 10.42 -16.00
N ASN A 87 -6.71 9.27 -16.64
CA ASN A 87 -7.53 8.16 -16.17
C ASN A 87 -6.69 6.99 -15.60
N ALA A 88 -5.40 7.22 -15.32
CA ALA A 88 -4.48 6.25 -14.74
C ALA A 88 -5.07 5.57 -13.50
N GLN A 89 -4.90 4.25 -13.43
CA GLN A 89 -5.11 3.45 -12.22
C GLN A 89 -3.75 2.99 -11.72
N LEU A 90 -3.26 3.59 -10.65
CA LEU A 90 -1.89 3.44 -10.16
C LEU A 90 -1.74 2.22 -9.26
N ALA A 91 -2.72 1.97 -8.39
CA ALA A 91 -2.68 0.85 -7.45
C ALA A 91 -4.08 0.39 -7.05
N ARG A 92 -4.17 -0.85 -6.55
CA ARG A 92 -5.33 -1.32 -5.80
C ARG A 92 -5.03 -1.20 -4.31
N THR A 93 -5.90 -0.52 -3.57
CA THR A 93 -5.74 -0.35 -2.13
C THR A 93 -6.72 -1.24 -1.39
N TYR A 94 -6.23 -1.91 -0.36
CA TYR A 94 -7.04 -2.75 0.52
C TYR A 94 -6.93 -2.19 1.94
N ARG A 95 -8.07 -1.92 2.56
CA ARG A 95 -8.16 -1.65 4.00
C ARG A 95 -8.86 -2.81 4.66
N ILE A 96 -8.15 -3.47 5.56
CA ILE A 96 -8.59 -4.67 6.26
C ILE A 96 -8.52 -4.37 7.75
N GLU A 97 -9.61 -4.60 8.46
CA GLU A 97 -9.63 -4.57 9.91
C GLU A 97 -9.16 -5.93 10.46
N LEU A 98 -8.30 -5.91 11.48
CA LEU A 98 -7.82 -7.11 12.14
C LEU A 98 -8.47 -7.24 13.53
N PRO A 99 -8.66 -8.47 14.04
CA PRO A 99 -9.15 -8.67 15.40
C PRO A 99 -8.22 -8.06 16.44
N ASN A 100 -8.79 -7.35 17.42
CA ASN A 100 -8.02 -6.71 18.50
C ASN A 100 -7.41 -7.72 19.47
N GLU A 101 -7.91 -8.96 19.48
CA GLU A 101 -7.46 -10.06 20.32
C GLU A 101 -6.15 -10.68 19.83
N TRP A 102 -5.70 -10.34 18.61
CA TRP A 102 -4.45 -10.84 18.06
C TRP A 102 -3.25 -10.09 18.61
N SER A 103 -2.14 -10.82 18.84
CA SER A 103 -0.85 -10.16 19.04
C SER A 103 -0.38 -9.52 17.73
N TYR A 104 0.50 -8.52 17.83
CA TYR A 104 1.06 -7.86 16.65
C TYR A 104 1.90 -8.80 15.79
N GLU A 105 2.58 -9.77 16.40
CA GLU A 105 3.35 -10.80 15.70
C GLU A 105 2.43 -11.70 14.87
N LEU A 106 1.34 -12.21 15.47
CA LEU A 106 0.35 -13.02 14.78
C LEU A 106 -0.34 -12.23 13.66
N ALA A 107 -0.74 -10.98 13.94
CA ALA A 107 -1.34 -10.10 12.93
C ALA A 107 -0.41 -9.91 11.73
N THR A 108 0.88 -9.66 11.98
CA THR A 108 1.89 -9.47 10.93
C THR A 108 2.08 -10.73 10.09
N GLU A 109 2.19 -11.91 10.73
CA GLU A 109 2.33 -13.19 10.03
C GLU A 109 1.12 -13.49 9.14
N ILE A 110 -0.10 -13.31 9.67
CA ILE A 110 -1.33 -13.55 8.92
C ILE A 110 -1.48 -12.59 7.74
N VAL A 111 -1.16 -11.30 7.93
CA VAL A 111 -1.20 -10.33 6.82
C VAL A 111 -0.16 -10.67 5.76
N ARG A 112 1.07 -11.03 6.15
CA ARG A 112 2.13 -11.43 5.21
C ARG A 112 1.72 -12.65 4.38
N ASP A 113 1.19 -13.68 5.03
CA ASP A 113 0.70 -14.88 4.35
C ASP A 113 -0.49 -14.56 3.44
N TYR A 114 -1.45 -13.74 3.89
CA TYR A 114 -2.56 -13.28 3.07
C TYR A 114 -2.08 -12.52 1.82
N VAL A 115 -1.14 -11.59 1.99
CA VAL A 115 -0.56 -10.79 0.90
C VAL A 115 0.17 -11.70 -0.09
N ASN A 116 0.93 -12.66 0.41
CA ASN A 116 1.63 -13.62 -0.42
C ASN A 116 0.66 -14.46 -1.27
N ARG A 117 -0.32 -15.12 -0.64
CA ARG A 117 -1.27 -16.02 -1.32
C ARG A 117 -2.18 -15.31 -2.31
N ASN A 118 -2.52 -14.05 -2.05
CA ASN A 118 -3.52 -13.34 -2.86
C ASN A 118 -2.92 -12.42 -3.92
N PHE A 119 -1.70 -11.89 -3.72
CA PHE A 119 -1.11 -10.89 -4.60
C PHE A 119 0.28 -11.30 -5.10
N VAL A 120 1.23 -11.54 -4.20
CA VAL A 120 2.65 -11.71 -4.57
C VAL A 120 2.89 -13.00 -5.36
N SER A 121 2.32 -14.12 -4.90
CA SER A 121 2.35 -15.40 -5.64
C SER A 121 1.67 -15.34 -7.02
N LYS A 122 0.88 -14.29 -7.29
CA LYS A 122 0.24 -14.03 -8.59
C LYS A 122 0.97 -12.98 -9.42
N GLY A 123 2.18 -12.60 -9.02
CA GLY A 123 3.04 -11.67 -9.76
C GLY A 123 2.82 -10.19 -9.44
N MET A 124 2.18 -9.84 -8.33
CA MET A 124 1.98 -8.43 -7.93
C MET A 124 2.97 -8.00 -6.84
N CYS A 125 3.51 -6.78 -6.93
CA CYS A 125 4.17 -6.13 -5.80
C CYS A 125 3.12 -5.65 -4.79
N ALA A 126 3.42 -5.74 -3.49
CA ALA A 126 2.50 -5.29 -2.45
C ALA A 126 3.25 -4.59 -1.31
N GLN A 127 2.80 -3.39 -0.97
CA GLN A 127 3.18 -2.69 0.26
C GLN A 127 2.02 -2.81 1.26
N PHE A 128 2.33 -3.10 2.52
CA PHE A 128 1.37 -3.13 3.62
C PHE A 128 2.03 -2.72 4.94
#